data_AF-A0A538LST7-F1
#
_entry.id   AF-A0A538LST7-F1
#
_cell.length_a   1.000
_cell.length_b   1.000
_cell.length_c   1.000
_cell.angle_alpha   90.00
_cell.angle_beta   90.00
_cell.angle_gamma   90.00
#
_symmetry.space_group_name_H-M   'P 1'
#
loop_
_entity.id
_entity.type
_entity.pdbx_description
1 polymer ?
#
loop_
_entity_poly.entity_id
_entity_poly.type
_entity_poly.pdbx_seq_one_letter_code
_entity_poly.pdbx_strand_id
1 'polypeptide(L)'
;MAVRANANADAGGDRAYRAAFTDWLACACAGADERAARAVRASGGDLLADVAFAATAGHVLDFDDTFADGVAHVSAASAPAALVLAAHLGRSLGATLDAYAEGYEAMAALAAASHPALYDAGWHPTAVCAPVGAAVAASRLLALPSAQRANAIAIALLRAGGTRGAFGSDGKSIQVGLAAAAGVQAALLARAGASVDPRAITGPLGFEGPLSGRWPRGGAAGAKDGAARAIERNWIKLRASCLGTHSPIEAAEQARERGFRLADDRLDVHVHPVARQAAHLDVVDDGLAAKFSIPYCV
;
A
#
# COMPACT_ATOMS: atom_id res chain seq x y z
N MET A 1 19.17 -8.17 4.31
CA MET A 1 18.79 -8.32 5.74
C MET A 1 17.79 -7.23 6.14
N ALA A 2 16.49 -7.51 6.06
CA ALA A 2 15.46 -6.61 6.59
C ALA A 2 15.59 -6.55 8.11
N VAL A 3 15.63 -5.34 8.67
CA VAL A 3 15.72 -5.16 10.13
C VAL A 3 14.36 -5.48 10.74
N ARG A 4 14.24 -6.64 11.39
CA ARG A 4 13.10 -6.95 12.25
C ARG A 4 13.16 -6.03 13.48
N ALA A 5 12.18 -5.14 13.62
CA ALA A 5 12.02 -4.36 14.82
C ALA A 5 11.64 -5.30 15.98
N ASN A 6 12.58 -5.57 16.88
CA ASN A 6 12.32 -6.31 18.11
C ASN A 6 11.83 -5.30 19.16
N ALA A 7 10.58 -5.40 19.63
CA ALA A 7 10.07 -4.44 20.61
C ALA A 7 9.03 -5.03 21.58
N ASN A 8 9.16 -4.56 22.82
CA ASN A 8 8.24 -4.75 23.94
C ASN A 8 6.82 -4.26 23.56
N ALA A 9 5.79 -5.06 23.86
CA ALA A 9 4.49 -5.05 23.15
C ALA A 9 3.66 -3.74 23.22
N ASP A 10 3.80 -2.90 24.25
CA ASP A 10 2.98 -1.67 24.37
C ASP A 10 3.67 -0.38 23.90
N ALA A 11 5.01 -0.32 23.89
CA ALA A 11 5.76 0.84 23.40
C ALA A 11 6.31 0.65 21.97
N GLY A 12 6.39 -0.60 21.50
CA GLY A 12 6.95 -0.96 20.20
C GLY A 12 6.09 -0.58 19.00
N GLY A 13 4.77 -0.76 19.12
CA GLY A 13 3.84 -0.52 18.02
C GLY A 13 3.84 0.94 17.54
N ASP A 14 3.82 1.89 18.47
CA ASP A 14 3.82 3.33 18.15
C ASP A 14 5.11 3.76 17.43
N ARG A 15 6.24 3.12 17.75
CA ARG A 15 7.52 3.38 17.07
C ARG A 15 7.51 2.84 15.64
N ALA A 16 6.94 1.66 15.43
CA ALA A 16 6.86 1.03 14.11
C ALA A 16 5.98 1.85 13.15
N TYR A 17 4.81 2.34 13.60
CA TYR A 17 3.97 3.23 12.80
C TYR A 17 4.70 4.53 12.46
N ARG A 18 5.38 5.17 13.42
CA ARG A 18 6.15 6.40 13.15
C ARG A 18 7.25 6.17 12.13
N ALA A 19 7.95 5.04 12.20
CA ALA A 19 9.00 4.70 11.25
C ALA A 19 8.41 4.51 9.84
N ALA A 20 7.35 3.73 9.69
CA ALA A 20 6.69 3.49 8.40
C ALA A 20 6.06 4.77 7.80
N PHE A 21 5.44 5.62 8.64
CA PHE A 21 4.93 6.91 8.21
C PHE A 21 6.06 7.84 7.71
N THR A 22 7.20 7.85 8.42
CA THR A 22 8.37 8.66 8.02
C THR A 22 9.01 8.15 6.74
N ASP A 23 9.11 6.83 6.58
CA ASP A 23 9.59 6.17 5.37
C ASP A 23 8.72 6.54 4.15
N TRP A 24 7.40 6.39 4.28
CA TRP A 24 6.46 6.80 3.25
C TRP A 24 6.58 8.31 2.93
N LEU A 25 6.70 9.17 3.95
CA LEU A 25 6.83 10.61 3.74
C LEU A 25 8.10 10.95 2.97
N ALA A 26 9.22 10.28 3.28
CA ALA A 26 10.47 10.44 2.53
C ALA A 26 10.30 10.02 1.06
N CYS A 27 9.63 8.89 0.81
CA CYS A 27 9.30 8.45 -0.54
C CYS A 27 8.41 9.46 -1.26
N ALA A 28 7.39 10.02 -0.58
CA ALA A 28 6.49 11.01 -1.16
C ALA A 28 7.20 12.31 -1.52
N CYS A 29 8.13 12.78 -0.68
CA CYS A 29 8.97 13.93 -1.01
C CYS A 29 9.87 13.65 -2.22
N ALA A 30 10.52 12.49 -2.26
CA ALA A 30 11.42 12.11 -3.35
C ALA A 30 10.67 11.88 -4.68
N GLY A 31 9.45 11.34 -4.63
CA GLY A 31 8.62 11.07 -5.79
C GLY A 31 7.72 12.23 -6.23
N ALA A 32 7.74 13.38 -5.55
CA ALA A 32 6.82 14.48 -5.78
C ALA A 32 6.89 15.06 -7.21
N ASP A 33 8.07 15.04 -7.82
CA ASP A 33 8.32 15.58 -9.15
C ASP A 33 8.34 14.50 -10.25
N GLU A 34 8.06 13.25 -9.92
CA GLU A 34 7.98 12.16 -10.90
C GLU A 34 6.80 12.35 -11.86
N ARG A 35 6.93 11.78 -13.07
CA ARG A 35 5.94 11.97 -14.16
C ARG A 35 4.51 11.67 -13.71
N ALA A 36 4.29 10.54 -13.04
CA ALA A 36 3.00 10.14 -12.52
C ALA A 36 2.43 11.14 -11.49
N ALA A 37 3.26 11.58 -10.54
CA ALA A 37 2.85 12.51 -9.48
C ALA A 37 2.46 13.88 -10.05
N ARG A 38 3.26 14.42 -10.98
CA ARG A 38 2.93 15.67 -11.68
C ARG A 38 1.64 15.56 -12.49
N ALA A 39 1.41 14.43 -13.16
CA ALA A 39 0.19 14.20 -13.93
C ALA A 39 -1.06 14.19 -13.02
N VAL A 40 -0.98 13.54 -11.87
CA VAL A 40 -2.08 13.54 -10.88
C VAL A 40 -2.31 14.95 -10.33
N ARG A 41 -1.24 15.69 -9.96
CA ARG A 41 -1.36 17.08 -9.52
C ARG A 41 -2.00 18.00 -10.58
N ALA A 42 -1.72 17.76 -11.87
CA ALA A 42 -2.30 18.55 -12.95
C ALA A 42 -3.80 18.26 -13.18
N SER A 43 -4.32 17.14 -12.64
CA SER A 43 -5.72 16.74 -12.81
C SER A 43 -6.72 17.49 -11.93
N GLY A 44 -6.26 18.20 -10.89
CA GLY A 44 -7.10 18.97 -9.98
C GLY A 44 -6.34 19.53 -8.78
N GLY A 45 -7.02 20.34 -7.97
CA GLY A 45 -6.44 20.97 -6.76
C GLY A 45 -7.41 21.00 -5.59
N ASP A 46 -8.30 20.01 -5.52
CA ASP A 46 -9.17 19.80 -4.36
C ASP A 46 -8.58 18.79 -3.37
N LEU A 47 -9.25 18.60 -2.25
CA LEU A 47 -8.84 17.65 -1.21
C LEU A 47 -8.58 16.23 -1.74
N LEU A 48 -9.39 15.75 -2.69
CA LEU A 48 -9.26 14.38 -3.20
C LEU A 48 -8.07 14.28 -4.17
N ALA A 49 -7.85 15.31 -4.99
CA ALA A 49 -6.68 15.43 -5.85
C ALA A 49 -5.38 15.51 -5.03
N ASP A 50 -5.37 16.23 -3.90
CA ASP A 50 -4.20 16.31 -3.00
C ASP A 50 -3.88 14.96 -2.35
N VAL A 51 -4.90 14.20 -1.92
CA VAL A 51 -4.73 12.83 -1.40
C VAL A 51 -4.16 11.92 -2.50
N ALA A 52 -4.74 11.98 -3.71
CA ALA A 52 -4.27 11.18 -4.84
C ALA A 52 -2.82 11.51 -5.20
N PHE A 53 -2.48 12.80 -5.24
CA PHE A 53 -1.12 13.27 -5.50
C PHE A 53 -0.12 12.71 -4.47
N ALA A 54 -0.39 12.89 -3.18
CA ALA A 54 0.52 12.45 -2.11
C ALA A 54 0.71 10.92 -2.12
N ALA A 55 -0.36 10.17 -2.36
CA ALA A 55 -0.31 8.73 -2.48
C ALA A 55 0.46 8.25 -3.71
N THR A 56 0.24 8.87 -4.88
CA THR A 56 1.01 8.56 -6.09
C THR A 56 2.48 8.90 -5.92
N ALA A 57 2.80 10.07 -5.37
CA ALA A 57 4.17 10.48 -5.09
C ALA A 57 4.88 9.53 -4.11
N GLY A 58 4.18 9.04 -3.08
CA GLY A 58 4.73 8.07 -2.13
C GLY A 58 5.05 6.71 -2.74
N HIS A 59 4.40 6.33 -3.84
CA HIS A 59 4.48 4.97 -4.39
C HIS A 59 5.21 4.87 -5.74
N VAL A 60 5.39 5.98 -6.47
CA VAL A 60 5.98 5.99 -7.83
C VAL A 60 7.42 5.48 -7.89
N LEU A 61 8.17 5.62 -6.79
CA LEU A 61 9.53 5.10 -6.69
C LEU A 61 9.59 3.59 -6.43
N ASP A 62 8.46 2.97 -6.09
CA ASP A 62 8.38 1.60 -5.57
C ASP A 62 9.37 1.36 -4.42
N PHE A 63 9.58 2.37 -3.59
CA PHE A 63 10.56 2.36 -2.49
C PHE A 63 9.89 2.38 -1.11
N ASP A 64 8.60 2.66 -1.08
CA ASP A 64 7.78 2.60 0.12
C ASP A 64 7.67 1.18 0.69
N ASP A 65 7.25 1.13 1.95
CA ASP A 65 7.10 -0.09 2.74
C ASP A 65 6.27 -1.20 2.09
N THR A 66 6.41 -2.42 2.59
CA THR A 66 5.69 -3.58 2.09
C THR A 66 5.24 -4.48 3.22
N PHE A 67 3.94 -4.73 3.30
CA PHE A 67 3.36 -5.72 4.18
C PHE A 67 3.28 -7.07 3.47
N ALA A 68 4.21 -7.97 3.81
CA ALA A 68 4.43 -9.22 3.08
C ALA A 68 3.21 -10.16 3.12
N ASP A 69 2.53 -10.29 4.26
CA ASP A 69 1.40 -11.22 4.43
C ASP A 69 0.22 -10.92 3.48
N GLY A 70 0.10 -9.67 3.01
CA GLY A 70 -0.93 -9.23 2.07
C GLY A 70 -0.42 -8.87 0.68
N VAL A 71 0.90 -8.93 0.44
CA VAL A 71 1.58 -8.43 -0.76
C VAL A 71 1.07 -7.03 -1.14
N ALA A 72 1.08 -6.12 -0.17
CA ALA A 72 0.49 -4.79 -0.28
C ALA A 72 1.39 -3.70 0.32
N HIS A 73 1.33 -2.50 -0.27
CA HIS A 73 2.00 -1.29 0.22
C HIS A 73 1.02 -0.49 1.08
N VAL A 74 0.97 -0.77 2.37
CA VAL A 74 -0.14 -0.31 3.22
C VAL A 74 -0.02 1.17 3.55
N SER A 75 1.20 1.69 3.74
CA SER A 75 1.41 3.11 4.01
C SER A 75 1.11 3.98 2.79
N ALA A 76 1.26 3.46 1.57
CA ALA A 76 1.01 4.17 0.32
C ALA A 76 -0.41 4.75 0.18
N ALA A 77 -1.39 4.22 0.92
CA ALA A 77 -2.77 4.71 0.92
C ALA A 77 -3.22 5.30 2.25
N SER A 78 -2.86 4.66 3.37
CA SER A 78 -3.31 5.09 4.71
C SER A 78 -2.63 6.37 5.19
N ALA A 79 -1.32 6.53 4.96
CA ALA A 79 -0.56 7.71 5.36
C ALA A 79 -0.96 9.00 4.61
N PRO A 80 -1.12 9.02 3.27
CA PRO A 80 -1.56 10.23 2.56
C PRO A 80 -2.97 10.64 2.94
N ALA A 81 -3.89 9.67 3.07
CA ALA A 81 -5.26 9.94 3.50
C ALA A 81 -5.30 10.57 4.89
N ALA A 82 -4.50 10.06 5.83
CA ALA A 82 -4.38 10.64 7.16
C ALA A 82 -3.75 12.04 7.12
N LEU A 83 -2.60 12.19 6.46
CA LEU A 83 -1.83 13.44 6.46
C LEU A 83 -2.59 14.59 5.80
N VAL A 84 -3.09 14.38 4.59
CA VAL A 84 -3.74 15.44 3.80
C VAL A 84 -5.06 15.85 4.43
N LEU A 85 -5.89 14.89 4.86
CA LEU A 85 -7.16 15.20 5.52
C LEU A 85 -6.94 15.85 6.88
N ALA A 86 -5.96 15.40 7.67
CA ALA A 86 -5.64 16.02 8.96
C ALA A 86 -5.23 17.48 8.77
N ALA A 87 -4.37 17.77 7.79
CA ALA A 87 -3.98 19.13 7.46
C ALA A 87 -5.20 19.99 7.04
N HIS A 88 -6.05 19.44 6.16
CA HIS A 88 -7.28 20.12 5.72
C HIS A 88 -8.24 20.44 6.88
N LEU A 89 -8.30 19.59 7.90
CA LEU A 89 -9.15 19.76 9.08
C LEU A 89 -8.46 20.51 10.24
N GLY A 90 -7.20 20.94 10.08
CA GLY A 90 -6.42 21.58 11.16
C GLY A 90 -6.15 20.65 12.36
N ARG A 91 -5.96 19.35 12.11
CA ARG A 91 -5.66 18.34 13.15
C ARG A 91 -4.16 18.25 13.44
N SER A 92 -3.81 17.78 14.63
CA SER A 92 -2.42 17.61 15.06
C SER A 92 -1.74 16.41 14.39
N LEU A 93 -0.40 16.39 14.43
CA LEU A 93 0.38 15.23 14.00
C LEU A 93 0.04 13.96 14.82
N GLY A 94 -0.29 14.12 16.11
CA GLY A 94 -0.74 12.99 16.93
C GLY A 94 -2.01 12.35 16.37
N ALA A 95 -3.03 13.17 16.10
CA ALA A 95 -4.27 12.70 15.47
C ALA A 95 -4.04 12.10 14.06
N THR A 96 -3.06 12.62 13.34
CA THR A 96 -2.64 12.07 12.04
C THR A 96 -2.08 10.67 12.17
N LEU A 97 -1.15 10.45 13.12
CA LEU A 97 -0.52 9.15 13.36
C LEU A 97 -1.52 8.11 13.88
N ASP A 98 -2.46 8.52 14.75
CA ASP A 98 -3.54 7.63 15.23
C ASP A 98 -4.45 7.17 14.07
N ALA A 99 -4.85 8.11 13.21
CA ALA A 99 -5.67 7.81 12.04
C ALA A 99 -4.93 6.93 11.03
N TYR A 100 -3.65 7.20 10.80
CA TYR A 100 -2.78 6.36 9.98
C TYR A 100 -2.70 4.94 10.52
N ALA A 101 -2.43 4.76 11.82
CA ALA A 101 -2.31 3.44 12.44
C ALA A 101 -3.61 2.61 12.29
N GLU A 102 -4.77 3.22 12.52
CA GLU A 102 -6.06 2.53 12.34
C GLU A 102 -6.33 2.19 10.86
N GLY A 103 -6.00 3.11 9.94
CA GLY A 103 -6.12 2.86 8.50
C GLY A 103 -5.17 1.76 8.01
N TYR A 104 -3.95 1.73 8.53
CA TYR A 104 -2.93 0.73 8.23
C TYR A 104 -3.44 -0.65 8.62
N GLU A 105 -3.87 -0.84 9.87
CA GLU A 105 -4.31 -2.15 10.35
C GLU A 105 -5.57 -2.65 9.62
N ALA A 106 -6.48 -1.73 9.25
CA ALA A 106 -7.67 -2.06 8.47
C ALA A 106 -7.33 -2.60 7.07
N MET A 107 -6.46 -1.89 6.34
CA MET A 107 -6.03 -2.29 5.01
C MET A 107 -5.18 -3.55 5.05
N ALA A 108 -4.27 -3.67 6.03
CA ALA A 108 -3.44 -4.86 6.21
C ALA A 108 -4.28 -6.12 6.49
N ALA A 109 -5.32 -6.01 7.35
CA ALA A 109 -6.23 -7.12 7.61
C ALA A 109 -6.98 -7.57 6.35
N LEU A 110 -7.47 -6.63 5.54
CA LEU A 110 -8.15 -6.94 4.28
C LEU A 110 -7.21 -7.58 3.26
N ALA A 111 -5.99 -7.05 3.12
CA ALA A 111 -4.98 -7.57 2.21
C ALA A 111 -4.56 -8.99 2.61
N ALA A 112 -4.27 -9.24 3.90
CA ALA A 112 -3.90 -10.56 4.41
C ALA A 112 -5.05 -11.57 4.24
N ALA A 113 -6.29 -11.19 4.53
CA ALA A 113 -7.44 -12.07 4.34
C ALA A 113 -7.61 -12.47 2.87
N SER A 114 -7.34 -11.53 1.96
CA SER A 114 -7.53 -11.71 0.52
C SER A 114 -6.33 -12.34 -0.20
N HIS A 115 -5.21 -12.53 0.49
CA HIS A 115 -4.03 -13.19 -0.05
C HIS A 115 -4.18 -14.73 0.01
N PRO A 116 -3.75 -15.49 -1.02
CA PRO A 116 -3.17 -15.04 -2.29
C PRO A 116 -4.21 -14.73 -3.40
N ALA A 117 -5.50 -14.94 -3.13
CA ALA A 117 -6.57 -14.92 -4.14
C ALA A 117 -6.59 -13.68 -5.05
N LEU A 118 -6.47 -12.47 -4.48
CA LEU A 118 -6.41 -11.24 -5.30
C LEU A 118 -5.20 -11.22 -6.24
N TYR A 119 -4.04 -11.55 -5.70
CA TYR A 119 -2.78 -11.47 -6.42
C TYR A 119 -2.75 -12.48 -7.58
N ASP A 120 -3.22 -13.70 -7.32
CA ASP A 120 -3.29 -14.79 -8.31
C ASP A 120 -4.32 -14.50 -9.41
N ALA A 121 -5.41 -13.79 -9.08
CA ALA A 121 -6.39 -13.30 -10.04
C ALA A 121 -5.91 -12.11 -10.89
N GLY A 122 -4.68 -11.61 -10.68
CA GLY A 122 -4.09 -10.51 -11.45
C GLY A 122 -4.39 -9.11 -10.90
N TRP A 123 -5.07 -9.01 -9.76
CA TRP A 123 -5.30 -7.74 -9.09
C TRP A 123 -4.05 -7.23 -8.37
N HIS A 124 -3.94 -5.92 -8.24
CA HIS A 124 -2.95 -5.26 -7.40
C HIS A 124 -3.52 -5.11 -5.98
N PRO A 125 -3.09 -5.91 -4.98
CA PRO A 125 -3.71 -5.90 -3.65
C PRO A 125 -3.67 -4.53 -2.98
N THR A 126 -2.58 -3.77 -3.17
CA THR A 126 -2.48 -2.39 -2.70
C THR A 126 -3.63 -1.53 -3.20
N ALA A 127 -3.89 -1.51 -4.51
CA ALA A 127 -4.92 -0.66 -5.09
C ALA A 127 -6.33 -1.12 -4.71
N VAL A 128 -6.55 -2.44 -4.68
CA VAL A 128 -7.84 -3.03 -4.29
C VAL A 128 -8.19 -2.72 -2.82
N CYS A 129 -7.21 -2.80 -1.92
CA CYS A 129 -7.44 -2.62 -0.48
C CYS A 129 -7.27 -1.16 0.00
N ALA A 130 -6.60 -0.30 -0.78
CA ALA A 130 -6.35 1.10 -0.47
C ALA A 130 -7.59 1.92 -0.06
N PRO A 131 -8.77 1.78 -0.72
CA PRO A 131 -9.94 2.56 -0.34
C PRO A 131 -10.36 2.31 1.11
N VAL A 132 -10.20 1.07 1.60
CA VAL A 132 -10.59 0.70 2.98
C VAL A 132 -9.65 1.34 4.00
N GLY A 133 -8.33 1.28 3.78
CA GLY A 133 -7.38 1.92 4.68
C GLY A 133 -7.57 3.43 4.78
N ALA A 134 -7.75 4.08 3.63
CA ALA A 134 -8.00 5.52 3.56
C ALA A 134 -9.35 5.91 4.17
N ALA A 135 -10.43 5.13 3.94
CA ALA A 135 -11.74 5.38 4.54
C ALA A 135 -11.72 5.24 6.07
N VAL A 136 -10.95 4.27 6.59
CA VAL A 136 -10.81 4.09 8.04
C VAL A 136 -10.02 5.24 8.67
N ALA A 137 -8.88 5.63 8.08
CA ALA A 137 -8.11 6.79 8.53
C ALA A 137 -8.97 8.07 8.51
N ALA A 138 -9.71 8.29 7.42
CA ALA A 138 -10.59 9.44 7.29
C ALA A 138 -11.74 9.42 8.30
N SER A 139 -12.37 8.26 8.52
CA SER A 139 -13.44 8.10 9.52
C SER A 139 -12.96 8.45 10.92
N ARG A 140 -11.70 8.13 11.26
CA ARG A 140 -11.09 8.47 12.55
C ARG A 140 -10.94 9.98 12.73
N LEU A 141 -10.40 10.69 11.73
CA LEU A 141 -10.22 12.15 11.75
C LEU A 141 -11.53 12.92 11.77
N LEU A 142 -12.55 12.35 11.13
CA LEU A 142 -13.92 12.88 11.07
C LEU A 142 -14.75 12.54 12.30
N ALA A 143 -14.22 11.72 13.23
CA ALA A 143 -14.92 11.22 14.42
C ALA A 143 -16.28 10.56 14.08
N LEU A 144 -16.31 9.75 13.01
CA LEU A 144 -17.55 9.07 12.61
C LEU A 144 -17.98 8.03 13.65
N PRO A 145 -19.27 7.99 14.03
CA PRO A 145 -19.82 6.90 14.84
C PRO A 145 -19.63 5.54 14.17
N SER A 146 -19.65 4.47 14.96
CA SER A 146 -19.42 3.09 14.50
C SER A 146 -20.25 2.71 13.25
N ALA A 147 -21.54 3.07 13.23
CA ALA A 147 -22.41 2.79 12.08
C ALA A 147 -21.97 3.51 10.80
N GLN A 148 -21.60 4.80 10.89
CA GLN A 148 -21.10 5.55 9.73
C GLN A 148 -19.73 5.05 9.29
N ARG A 149 -18.85 4.64 10.23
CA ARG A 149 -17.55 4.04 9.91
C ARG A 149 -17.69 2.71 9.17
N ALA A 150 -18.56 1.82 9.64
CA ALA A 150 -18.84 0.55 8.95
C ALA A 150 -19.35 0.79 7.53
N ASN A 151 -20.23 1.77 7.38
CA ASN A 151 -20.78 2.15 6.10
C ASN A 151 -19.76 2.86 5.18
N ALA A 152 -18.85 3.68 5.72
CA ALA A 152 -17.75 4.25 4.95
C ALA A 152 -16.87 3.16 4.32
N ILE A 153 -16.62 2.08 5.04
CA ILE A 153 -15.87 0.94 4.51
C ILE A 153 -16.65 0.23 3.38
N ALA A 154 -17.97 0.05 3.55
CA ALA A 154 -18.81 -0.53 2.50
C ALA A 154 -18.82 0.33 1.23
N ILE A 155 -18.94 1.66 1.37
CA ILE A 155 -18.83 2.61 0.23
C ILE A 155 -17.45 2.54 -0.41
N ALA A 156 -16.38 2.46 0.38
CA ALA A 156 -15.02 2.42 -0.12
C ALA A 156 -14.77 1.20 -1.02
N LEU A 157 -15.33 0.04 -0.67
CA LEU A 157 -15.21 -1.19 -1.46
C LEU A 157 -15.87 -1.11 -2.84
N LEU A 158 -16.82 -0.20 -3.06
CA LEU A 158 -17.37 0.06 -4.40
C LEU A 158 -16.32 0.62 -5.37
N ARG A 159 -15.17 1.09 -4.84
CA ARG A 159 -14.04 1.62 -5.61
C ARG A 159 -12.80 0.72 -5.54
N ALA A 160 -12.94 -0.50 -5.02
CA ALA A 160 -11.88 -1.49 -5.02
C ALA A 160 -11.57 -1.95 -6.45
N GLY A 161 -10.31 -1.86 -6.86
CA GLY A 161 -9.86 -2.27 -8.19
C GLY A 161 -8.39 -1.95 -8.41
N GLY A 162 -7.89 -2.26 -9.61
CA GLY A 162 -6.52 -2.00 -10.03
C GLY A 162 -5.74 -3.27 -10.34
N THR A 163 -5.04 -3.29 -11.48
CA THR A 163 -4.46 -4.51 -12.04
C THR A 163 -2.94 -4.52 -11.96
N ARG A 164 -2.35 -5.71 -11.89
CA ARG A 164 -0.89 -5.92 -11.97
C ARG A 164 -0.33 -5.62 -13.36
N GLY A 165 -1.17 -5.62 -14.40
CA GLY A 165 -0.78 -5.21 -15.74
C GLY A 165 -0.30 -3.75 -15.84
N ALA A 166 -0.54 -2.93 -14.82
CA ALA A 166 -0.02 -1.57 -14.74
C ALA A 166 1.42 -1.49 -14.18
N PHE A 167 2.02 -2.60 -13.72
CA PHE A 167 3.38 -2.60 -13.15
C PHE A 167 4.41 -2.26 -14.23
N GLY A 168 5.49 -1.57 -13.84
CA GLY A 168 6.47 -1.04 -14.80
C GLY A 168 6.00 0.21 -15.56
N SER A 169 4.89 0.84 -15.15
CA SER A 169 4.38 2.07 -15.75
C SER A 169 3.89 3.05 -14.67
N ASP A 170 3.55 4.29 -15.06
CA ASP A 170 2.93 5.27 -14.16
C ASP A 170 1.62 4.75 -13.54
N GLY A 171 0.94 3.84 -14.26
CA GLY A 171 -0.31 3.25 -13.84
C GLY A 171 -0.23 2.55 -12.48
N LYS A 172 0.93 2.00 -12.09
CA LYS A 172 1.10 1.34 -10.78
C LYS A 172 0.83 2.30 -9.62
N SER A 173 1.41 3.50 -9.66
CA SER A 173 1.27 4.51 -8.61
C SER A 173 -0.01 5.33 -8.73
N ILE A 174 -0.49 5.57 -9.95
CA ILE A 174 -1.73 6.32 -10.18
C ILE A 174 -2.93 5.57 -9.61
N GLN A 175 -3.05 4.25 -9.85
CA GLN A 175 -4.19 3.48 -9.33
C GLN A 175 -4.26 3.48 -7.80
N VAL A 176 -3.11 3.49 -7.10
CA VAL A 176 -3.06 3.58 -5.63
C VAL A 176 -3.49 4.96 -5.16
N GLY A 177 -3.05 6.02 -5.85
CA GLY A 177 -3.46 7.38 -5.52
C GLY A 177 -4.96 7.62 -5.68
N LEU A 178 -5.52 7.21 -6.81
CA LEU A 178 -6.96 7.30 -7.06
C LEU A 178 -7.78 6.48 -6.04
N ALA A 179 -7.28 5.30 -5.66
CA ALA A 179 -7.92 4.45 -4.67
C ALA A 179 -7.88 5.05 -3.26
N ALA A 180 -6.77 5.67 -2.85
CA ALA A 180 -6.67 6.37 -1.57
C ALA A 180 -7.65 7.56 -1.49
N ALA A 181 -7.73 8.37 -2.55
CA ALA A 181 -8.70 9.47 -2.63
C ALA A 181 -10.15 8.97 -2.55
N ALA A 182 -10.47 7.86 -3.22
CA ALA A 182 -11.79 7.24 -3.15
C ALA A 182 -12.18 6.81 -1.72
N GLY A 183 -11.22 6.35 -0.90
CA GLY A 183 -11.47 6.04 0.50
C GLY A 183 -11.82 7.26 1.35
N VAL A 184 -11.10 8.37 1.17
CA VAL A 184 -11.44 9.65 1.83
C VAL A 184 -12.84 10.11 1.42
N GLN A 185 -13.15 10.04 0.12
CA GLN A 185 -14.48 10.36 -0.40
C GLN A 185 -15.57 9.46 0.22
N ALA A 186 -15.31 8.16 0.40
CA ALA A 186 -16.26 7.24 1.02
C ALA A 186 -16.61 7.62 2.47
N ALA A 187 -15.63 8.07 3.25
CA ALA A 187 -15.88 8.57 4.62
C ALA A 187 -16.70 9.87 4.61
N LEU A 188 -16.45 10.78 3.67
CA LEU A 188 -17.23 12.01 3.50
C LEU A 188 -18.68 11.71 3.10
N LEU A 189 -18.91 10.74 2.21
CA LEU A 189 -20.25 10.29 1.80
C LEU A 189 -21.01 9.65 2.97
N ALA A 190 -20.35 8.77 3.75
CA ALA A 190 -20.96 8.18 4.94
C ALA A 190 -21.32 9.24 5.99
N ARG A 191 -20.44 10.24 6.20
CA ARG A 191 -20.71 11.38 7.09
C ARG A 191 -21.96 12.16 6.66
N ALA A 192 -22.17 12.30 5.35
CA ALA A 192 -23.33 12.96 4.77
C ALA A 192 -24.61 12.10 4.78
N GLY A 193 -24.55 10.86 5.30
CA GLY A 193 -25.71 9.99 5.47
C GLY A 193 -25.98 9.03 4.31
N ALA A 194 -25.10 8.94 3.31
CA ALA A 194 -25.18 7.88 2.30
C ALA A 194 -25.05 6.51 2.97
N SER A 195 -25.70 5.47 2.43
CA SER A 195 -25.57 4.10 2.92
C SER A 195 -25.43 3.08 1.79
N VAL A 196 -24.75 1.96 2.09
CA VAL A 196 -24.57 0.82 1.19
C VAL A 196 -25.01 -0.44 1.90
N ASP A 197 -25.72 -1.31 1.20
CA ASP A 197 -26.10 -2.63 1.72
C ASP A 197 -24.84 -3.45 2.04
N PRO A 198 -24.70 -4.01 3.27
CA PRO A 198 -23.53 -4.83 3.63
C PRO A 198 -23.27 -6.02 2.72
N ARG A 199 -24.27 -6.49 1.96
CA ARG A 199 -24.09 -7.52 0.90
C ARG A 199 -23.18 -7.08 -0.23
N ALA A 200 -22.87 -5.78 -0.36
CA ALA A 200 -21.83 -5.29 -1.26
C ALA A 200 -20.43 -5.77 -0.86
N ILE A 201 -20.24 -6.25 0.37
CA ILE A 201 -18.98 -6.80 0.86
C ILE A 201 -18.93 -8.31 0.63
N THR A 202 -19.90 -9.04 1.19
CA THR A 202 -19.87 -10.51 1.26
C THR A 202 -20.74 -11.18 0.20
N GLY A 203 -20.34 -12.37 -0.22
CA GLY A 203 -21.13 -13.21 -1.11
C GLY A 203 -20.89 -12.95 -2.61
N PRO A 204 -21.63 -13.64 -3.50
CA PRO A 204 -21.26 -13.79 -4.91
C PRO A 204 -21.37 -12.51 -5.74
N LEU A 205 -22.11 -11.50 -5.26
CA LEU A 205 -22.29 -10.21 -5.94
C LEU A 205 -21.56 -9.06 -5.24
N GLY A 206 -20.96 -9.29 -4.06
CA GLY A 206 -20.17 -8.32 -3.31
C GLY A 206 -18.68 -8.49 -3.57
N PHE A 207 -17.83 -7.68 -2.95
CA PHE A 207 -16.36 -7.72 -3.04
C PHE A 207 -15.76 -9.14 -3.12
N GLU A 208 -16.27 -10.10 -2.34
CA GLU A 208 -15.77 -11.47 -2.34
C GLU A 208 -15.99 -12.24 -3.66
N GLY A 209 -17.06 -11.95 -4.40
CA GLY A 209 -17.39 -12.62 -5.66
C GLY A 209 -16.57 -12.11 -6.83
N PRO A 210 -16.89 -10.94 -7.43
CA PRO A 210 -16.23 -10.43 -8.63
C PRO A 210 -14.73 -10.19 -8.49
N LEU A 211 -14.26 -9.75 -7.32
CA LEU A 211 -12.83 -9.48 -7.11
C LEU A 211 -12.09 -10.70 -6.57
N SER A 212 -12.77 -11.79 -6.18
CA SER A 212 -12.17 -12.92 -5.44
C SER A 212 -11.49 -12.51 -4.13
N GLY A 213 -11.86 -11.35 -3.57
CA GLY A 213 -11.37 -10.90 -2.27
C GLY A 213 -11.95 -11.74 -1.13
N ARG A 214 -11.42 -11.57 0.08
CA ARG A 214 -11.99 -12.18 1.28
C ARG A 214 -12.15 -11.15 2.36
N TRP A 215 -13.35 -11.06 2.92
CA TRP A 215 -13.57 -10.20 4.06
C TRP A 215 -12.91 -10.79 5.32
N PRO A 216 -12.19 -9.99 6.14
CA PRO A 216 -11.57 -10.51 7.36
C PRO A 216 -12.63 -11.02 8.34
N ARG A 217 -12.41 -12.21 8.93
CA ARG A 217 -13.34 -12.83 9.91
C ARG A 217 -13.62 -11.95 11.14
N GLY A 218 -12.74 -11.00 11.43
CA GLY A 218 -12.90 -10.03 12.52
C GLY A 218 -13.48 -8.67 12.11
N GLY A 219 -13.76 -8.47 10.83
CA GLY A 219 -13.99 -7.15 10.22
C GLY A 219 -12.67 -6.42 9.91
N ALA A 220 -12.76 -5.35 9.13
CA ALA A 220 -11.61 -4.49 8.81
C ALA A 220 -11.30 -3.43 9.89
N ALA A 221 -11.80 -3.59 11.12
CA ALA A 221 -11.62 -2.59 12.19
C ALA A 221 -10.22 -2.60 12.85
N GLY A 222 -9.22 -3.22 12.22
CA GLY A 222 -7.85 -3.30 12.72
C GLY A 222 -7.60 -4.44 13.73
N ALA A 223 -6.39 -4.46 14.31
CA ALA A 223 -5.99 -5.44 15.30
C ALA A 223 -6.92 -5.39 16.53
N LYS A 224 -7.47 -6.54 16.90
CA LYS A 224 -8.23 -6.72 18.14
C LYS A 224 -7.26 -6.84 19.31
N ASP A 225 -7.68 -6.44 20.50
CA ASP A 225 -6.90 -6.58 21.73
C ASP A 225 -6.33 -8.00 21.86
N GLY A 226 -5.01 -8.10 21.97
CA GLY A 226 -4.26 -9.36 22.08
C GLY A 226 -3.78 -10.00 20.77
N ALA A 227 -4.14 -9.48 19.59
CA ALA A 227 -3.57 -9.91 18.31
C ALA A 227 -2.32 -9.09 17.95
N ALA A 228 -1.29 -9.74 17.37
CA ALA A 228 -0.10 -9.04 16.91
C ALA A 228 -0.43 -8.04 15.79
N ARG A 229 -0.01 -6.77 15.97
CA ARG A 229 -0.27 -5.68 15.02
C ARG A 229 0.39 -6.00 13.67
N ALA A 230 -0.29 -5.70 12.56
CA ALA A 230 0.24 -5.95 11.23
C ALA A 230 1.53 -5.15 10.97
N ILE A 231 1.66 -3.95 11.55
CA ILE A 231 2.86 -3.11 11.41
C ILE A 231 4.16 -3.80 11.87
N GLU A 232 4.07 -4.73 12.83
CA GLU A 232 5.25 -5.46 13.34
C GLU A 232 5.86 -6.41 12.31
N ARG A 233 5.10 -6.74 11.26
CA ARG A 233 5.52 -7.60 10.15
C ARG A 233 5.69 -6.80 8.86
N ASN A 234 5.72 -5.47 8.95
CA ASN A 234 5.99 -4.58 7.84
C ASN A 234 7.49 -4.56 7.48
N TRP A 235 7.80 -4.36 6.20
CA TRP A 235 9.15 -4.31 5.68
C TRP A 235 9.44 -2.92 5.14
N ILE A 236 10.49 -2.28 5.65
CA ILE A 236 11.04 -1.06 5.06
C ILE A 236 12.08 -1.46 4.02
N LYS A 237 11.94 -0.96 2.80
CA LYS A 237 12.79 -1.35 1.67
C LYS A 237 14.16 -0.67 1.76
N LEU A 238 15.20 -1.40 1.33
CA LEU A 238 16.57 -0.88 1.22
C LEU A 238 16.95 -0.49 -0.21
N ARG A 239 16.10 -0.83 -1.18
CA ARG A 239 16.29 -0.57 -2.62
C ARG A 239 14.96 -0.10 -3.22
N ALA A 240 15.03 0.93 -4.08
CA ALA A 240 13.89 1.52 -4.78
C ALA A 240 13.42 0.65 -5.96
N SER A 241 12.96 -0.56 -5.65
CA SER A 241 12.54 -1.58 -6.61
C SER A 241 11.54 -2.56 -5.98
N CYS A 242 10.94 -3.41 -6.81
CA CYS A 242 10.05 -4.48 -6.36
C CYS A 242 10.73 -5.35 -5.29
N LEU A 243 10.02 -5.71 -4.22
CA LEU A 243 10.57 -6.53 -3.12
C LEU A 243 11.18 -7.86 -3.62
N GLY A 244 10.63 -8.43 -4.71
CA GLY A 244 11.14 -9.64 -5.33
C GLY A 244 12.57 -9.53 -5.89
N THR A 245 13.07 -8.31 -6.14
CA THR A 245 14.44 -8.10 -6.62
C THR A 245 15.46 -7.99 -5.48
N HIS A 246 15.04 -7.83 -4.22
CA HIS A 246 15.96 -7.53 -3.11
C HIS A 246 16.88 -8.71 -2.80
N SER A 247 16.35 -9.93 -2.70
CA SER A 247 17.16 -11.13 -2.44
C SER A 247 18.21 -11.40 -3.53
N PRO A 248 17.90 -11.35 -4.85
CA PRO A 248 18.93 -11.53 -5.87
C PRO A 248 19.96 -10.38 -5.90
N ILE A 249 19.56 -9.12 -5.63
CA ILE A 249 20.52 -8.01 -5.46
C ILE A 249 21.49 -8.32 -4.30
N GLU A 250 20.96 -8.69 -3.12
CA GLU A 250 21.78 -9.00 -1.95
C GLU A 250 22.75 -10.17 -2.21
N ALA A 251 22.31 -11.19 -2.97
CA ALA A 251 23.15 -12.32 -3.34
C ALA A 251 24.30 -11.89 -4.28
N ALA A 252 24.02 -11.03 -5.27
CA ALA A 252 25.01 -10.49 -6.19
C ALA A 252 26.03 -9.59 -5.49
N GLU A 253 25.57 -8.74 -4.56
CA GLU A 253 26.44 -7.91 -3.71
C GLU A 253 27.40 -8.78 -2.89
N GLN A 254 26.91 -9.83 -2.24
CA GLN A 254 27.74 -10.77 -1.48
C GLN A 254 28.75 -11.51 -2.35
N ALA A 255 28.37 -11.92 -3.57
CA ALA A 255 29.30 -12.55 -4.51
C ALA A 255 30.43 -11.58 -4.88
N ARG A 256 30.09 -10.33 -5.20
CA ARG A 256 31.05 -9.27 -5.54
C ARG A 256 32.02 -8.97 -4.39
N GLU A 257 31.52 -8.93 -3.15
CA GLU A 257 32.31 -8.74 -1.93
C GLU A 257 33.28 -9.91 -1.69
N ARG A 258 32.90 -11.13 -2.07
CA ARG A 258 33.78 -12.32 -2.03
C ARG A 258 34.76 -12.40 -3.21
N GLY A 259 34.86 -11.34 -4.01
CA GLY A 259 35.81 -11.24 -5.11
C GLY A 259 35.31 -11.78 -6.44
N PHE A 260 34.05 -12.19 -6.55
CA PHE A 260 33.49 -12.55 -7.86
C PHE A 260 33.56 -11.35 -8.81
N ARG A 261 33.97 -11.60 -10.05
CA ARG A 261 33.96 -10.64 -11.15
C ARG A 261 33.25 -11.30 -12.30
N LEU A 262 32.24 -10.63 -12.83
CA LEU A 262 31.53 -11.10 -14.00
C LEU A 262 32.49 -11.00 -15.20
N ALA A 263 32.77 -12.14 -15.84
CA ALA A 263 33.43 -12.19 -17.15
C ALA A 263 32.37 -11.99 -18.25
N ASP A 264 32.75 -12.13 -19.54
CA ASP A 264 31.81 -12.12 -20.68
C ASP A 264 30.91 -13.37 -20.73
N ASP A 265 30.45 -13.84 -19.58
CA ASP A 265 29.75 -15.10 -19.36
C ASP A 265 28.30 -14.88 -18.91
N ARG A 266 27.51 -15.95 -19.02
CA ARG A 266 26.10 -15.95 -18.60
C ARG A 266 25.97 -16.07 -17.08
N LEU A 267 25.11 -15.26 -16.47
CA LEU A 267 24.72 -15.39 -15.06
C LEU A 267 23.36 -16.08 -14.94
N ASP A 268 23.29 -17.21 -14.24
CA ASP A 268 22.04 -17.89 -13.93
C ASP A 268 21.55 -17.43 -12.54
N VAL A 269 20.44 -16.67 -12.49
CA VAL A 269 19.87 -16.12 -11.26
C VAL A 269 18.65 -16.95 -10.81
N HIS A 270 18.79 -17.66 -9.69
CA HIS A 270 17.74 -18.52 -9.16
C HIS A 270 16.93 -17.78 -8.09
N VAL A 271 15.62 -17.63 -8.31
CA VAL A 271 14.71 -16.93 -7.40
C VAL A 271 13.45 -17.74 -7.12
N HIS A 272 12.75 -17.40 -6.03
CA HIS A 272 11.45 -17.97 -5.75
C HIS A 272 10.43 -17.57 -6.84
N PRO A 273 9.49 -18.43 -7.26
CA PRO A 273 8.52 -18.12 -8.31
C PRO A 273 7.73 -16.83 -8.07
N VAL A 274 7.34 -16.55 -6.81
CA VAL A 274 6.66 -15.29 -6.44
C VAL A 274 7.51 -14.05 -6.74
N ALA A 275 8.82 -14.11 -6.52
CA ALA A 275 9.72 -13.01 -6.85
C ALA A 275 9.74 -12.75 -8.37
N ARG A 276 9.81 -13.83 -9.17
CA ARG A 276 9.74 -13.74 -10.63
C ARG A 276 8.36 -13.25 -11.12
N GLN A 277 7.29 -13.64 -10.45
CA GLN A 277 5.93 -13.20 -10.77
C GLN A 277 5.72 -11.71 -10.48
N ALA A 278 6.38 -11.17 -9.45
CA ALA A 278 6.33 -9.76 -9.08
C ALA A 278 7.24 -8.91 -9.99
N ALA A 279 8.50 -9.32 -10.17
CA ALA A 279 9.50 -8.71 -11.03
C ALA A 279 9.68 -9.53 -12.32
N HIS A 280 8.68 -9.39 -13.20
CA HIS A 280 8.47 -10.25 -14.37
C HIS A 280 9.11 -9.71 -15.67
N LEU A 281 9.63 -8.48 -15.66
CA LEU A 281 10.16 -7.84 -16.87
C LEU A 281 11.59 -8.27 -17.14
N ASP A 282 11.86 -8.69 -18.38
CA ASP A 282 13.21 -9.04 -18.83
C ASP A 282 13.83 -7.97 -19.73
N VAL A 283 12.98 -7.16 -20.39
CA VAL A 283 13.39 -6.01 -21.19
C VAL A 283 13.03 -4.75 -20.43
N VAL A 284 13.97 -3.82 -20.34
CA VAL A 284 13.85 -2.58 -19.59
C VAL A 284 14.05 -1.40 -20.53
N ASP A 285 12.97 -0.64 -20.72
CA ASP A 285 12.98 0.55 -21.59
C ASP A 285 13.15 1.85 -20.78
N ASP A 286 12.76 1.85 -19.51
CA ASP A 286 12.84 3.02 -18.63
C ASP A 286 13.04 2.64 -17.15
N GLY A 287 13.18 3.67 -16.31
CA GLY A 287 13.39 3.50 -14.88
C GLY A 287 12.18 2.94 -14.11
N LEU A 288 10.96 2.96 -14.67
CA LEU A 288 9.79 2.33 -14.05
C LEU A 288 9.79 0.83 -14.33
N ALA A 289 10.06 0.42 -15.57
CA ALA A 289 10.22 -0.98 -15.95
C ALA A 289 11.40 -1.64 -15.21
N ALA A 290 12.52 -0.91 -15.06
CA ALA A 290 13.73 -1.36 -14.36
C ALA A 290 13.44 -1.92 -12.96
N LYS A 291 12.50 -1.29 -12.22
CA LYS A 291 12.12 -1.67 -10.85
C LYS A 291 11.48 -3.06 -10.76
N PHE A 292 11.02 -3.61 -11.88
CA PHE A 292 10.38 -4.93 -11.97
C PHE A 292 11.20 -5.91 -12.81
N SER A 293 12.50 -5.67 -12.99
CA SER A 293 13.39 -6.55 -13.72
C SER A 293 14.50 -7.08 -12.84
N ILE A 294 14.46 -8.38 -12.54
CA ILE A 294 15.53 -9.07 -11.80
C ILE A 294 16.85 -9.00 -12.58
N PRO A 295 16.91 -9.29 -13.89
CA PRO A 295 18.16 -9.21 -14.65
C PRO A 295 18.79 -7.82 -14.68
N TYR A 296 18.00 -6.74 -14.73
CA TYR A 296 18.53 -5.38 -14.69
C TYR A 296 19.04 -4.98 -13.31
N CYS A 297 18.38 -5.46 -12.25
CA CYS A 297 18.73 -5.12 -10.87
C CYS A 297 20.01 -5.81 -10.36
N VAL A 298 20.33 -6.99 -10.87
CA VAL A 298 21.49 -7.82 -10.49
C VAL A 298 22.74 -7.37 -11.25
#